data_AF-A0A553RPV2-F1
#
_entry.id   AF-A0A553RPV2-F1
#
_cell.length_a   1.000
_cell.length_b   1.000
_cell.length_c   1.000
_cell.angle_alpha   90.00
_cell.angle_beta   90.00
_cell.angle_gamma   90.00
#
_symmetry.space_group_name_H-M   'P 1'
#
loop_
_entity.id
_entity.type
_entity.pdbx_description
1 polymer ?
#
loop_
_entity_poly.entity_id
_entity_poly.type
_entity_poly.pdbx_seq_one_letter_code
_entity_poly.pdbx_strand_id
1 'polypeptide(L)'
;FILLFFVQDEQSIEPLTYGRIASYYYLKHQSVRMFRERLKPELSVQELLAILSDAEEYAELPVRHNEDQLNSELAQRLPLQVNPHSYDSAHTKTHLLLQAHFSHATLPCTDYTTDTKTVLDNAIRICQAMLDVVAHEGWLVSALSVCNLVQMIIQARWLHDSSLITLPHIEKQDLYLFRKWRSRVKCGKGAFDGPIEALPELIEACDGKEEVFTAMVKDVLLPNQITQAWLYVRQLPVLELNLSIRGCWDGSEEPSERPVPAGASSIRDESNWMSLHADQEYVLNVCMKRINAGQQRRKQDSRAQAPRFPKPKDEGWFIILGEVDKKELLAVKRVGFIRNRSSASVAFYTPEKTGKCIYTIYLMSDSYMGLDQQYDIHLNVIPACTARQ
;
A
#
# COMPACT_ATOMS: atom_id res chain seq x y z
N PHE A 1 28.90 -9.02 11.12
CA PHE A 1 28.89 -9.95 9.97
C PHE A 1 27.66 -9.87 9.06
N ILE A 2 26.54 -9.22 9.41
CA ILE A 2 25.34 -9.16 8.54
C ILE A 2 25.32 -7.94 7.59
N LEU A 3 26.08 -6.88 7.87
CA LEU A 3 25.98 -5.62 7.14
C LEU A 3 27.14 -5.34 6.17
N LEU A 4 28.27 -6.03 6.33
CA LEU A 4 29.53 -5.74 5.65
C LEU A 4 30.19 -7.05 5.19
N PHE A 5 30.78 -7.05 4.00
CA PHE A 5 31.57 -8.15 3.43
C PHE A 5 33.02 -7.71 3.22
N PHE A 6 33.97 -8.61 3.48
CA PHE A 6 35.40 -8.40 3.19
C PHE A 6 35.69 -8.85 1.77
N VAL A 7 36.21 -7.93 0.94
CA VAL A 7 36.72 -8.29 -0.39
C VAL A 7 37.99 -9.13 -0.21
N GLN A 8 38.25 -10.06 -1.14
CA GLN A 8 39.27 -11.13 -1.09
C GLN A 8 40.72 -10.71 -0.71
N ASP A 9 41.02 -9.41 -0.61
CA ASP A 9 42.33 -8.86 -0.22
C ASP A 9 42.40 -8.30 1.22
N GLU A 10 41.38 -8.50 2.07
CA GLU A 10 41.29 -8.04 3.48
C GLU A 10 41.47 -6.52 3.73
N GLN A 11 41.64 -5.70 2.69
CA GLN A 11 41.88 -4.25 2.81
C GLN A 11 40.65 -3.38 2.49
N SER A 12 39.56 -3.94 1.98
CA SER A 12 38.34 -3.19 1.69
C SER A 12 37.09 -3.89 2.22
N ILE A 13 36.15 -3.06 2.69
CA ILE A 13 34.87 -3.49 3.25
C ILE A 13 33.76 -2.92 2.38
N GLU A 14 32.86 -3.77 1.90
CA GLU A 14 31.72 -3.36 1.09
C GLU A 14 30.39 -3.57 1.83
N PRO A 15 29.43 -2.64 1.70
CA PRO A 15 28.12 -2.77 2.35
C PRO A 15 27.23 -3.74 1.59
N LEU A 16 26.76 -4.77 2.32
CA LEU A 16 25.71 -5.68 1.86
C LEU A 16 24.36 -4.97 1.77
N THR A 17 23.39 -5.55 1.04
CA THR A 17 22.05 -4.98 0.84
C THR A 17 21.39 -4.58 2.17
N TYR A 18 21.41 -5.45 3.18
CA TYR A 18 20.86 -5.15 4.51
C TYR A 18 21.59 -3.99 5.22
N GLY A 19 22.90 -3.84 4.99
CA GLY A 19 23.69 -2.69 5.47
C GLY A 19 23.24 -1.38 4.84
N ARG A 20 22.96 -1.39 3.52
CA ARG A 20 22.43 -0.23 2.80
C ARG A 20 21.04 0.14 3.28
N ILE A 21 20.15 -0.85 3.49
CA ILE A 21 18.80 -0.64 4.03
C ILE A 21 18.87 -0.01 5.42
N ALA A 22 19.68 -0.56 6.33
CA ALA A 22 19.85 -0.03 7.68
C ALA A 22 20.31 1.43 7.66
N SER A 23 21.32 1.74 6.85
CA SER A 23 21.85 3.09 6.70
C SER A 23 20.85 4.07 6.09
N TYR A 24 20.11 3.66 5.06
CA TYR A 24 19.18 4.52 4.33
C TYR A 24 18.00 4.96 5.20
N TYR A 25 17.46 4.05 6.02
CA TYR A 25 16.33 4.33 6.91
C TYR A 25 16.73 4.73 8.33
N TYR A 26 18.03 4.88 8.60
CA TYR A 26 18.58 5.20 9.92
C TYR A 26 18.10 4.23 11.02
N LEU A 27 18.15 2.93 10.71
CA LEU A 27 17.74 1.87 11.63
C LEU A 27 18.94 1.22 12.32
N LYS A 28 18.73 0.78 13.56
CA LYS A 28 19.70 -0.03 14.29
C LYS A 28 19.90 -1.36 13.55
N HIS A 29 21.14 -1.83 13.49
CA HIS A 29 21.48 -3.09 12.82
C HIS A 29 20.77 -4.33 13.40
N GLN A 30 20.34 -4.26 14.66
CA GLN A 30 19.61 -5.33 15.34
C GLN A 30 18.21 -5.49 14.74
N SER A 31 17.52 -4.39 14.44
CA SER A 31 16.22 -4.41 13.78
C SER A 31 16.30 -5.05 12.40
N VAL A 32 17.28 -4.65 11.58
CA VAL A 32 17.42 -5.21 10.22
C VAL A 32 17.87 -6.68 10.27
N ARG A 33 18.69 -7.06 11.25
CA ARG A 33 18.98 -8.48 11.52
C ARG A 33 17.71 -9.25 11.87
N MET A 34 16.89 -8.72 12.77
CA MET A 34 15.63 -9.33 13.18
C MET A 34 14.66 -9.45 11.99
N PHE A 35 14.60 -8.46 11.12
CA PHE A 35 13.82 -8.52 9.87
C PHE A 35 14.28 -9.67 8.98
N ARG A 36 15.60 -9.84 8.78
CA ARG A 36 16.13 -10.97 7.99
C ARG A 36 15.77 -12.33 8.59
N GLU A 37 15.74 -12.44 9.92
CA GLU A 37 15.47 -13.70 10.61
C GLU A 37 13.97 -14.04 10.65
N ARG A 38 13.10 -13.03 10.83
CA ARG A 38 11.66 -13.19 11.08
C ARG A 38 10.74 -12.90 9.90
N LEU A 39 11.15 -12.08 8.92
CA LEU A 39 10.35 -11.93 7.71
C LEU A 39 10.34 -13.25 6.92
N LYS A 40 9.19 -13.58 6.33
CA LYS A 40 8.93 -14.82 5.59
C LYS A 40 8.14 -14.52 4.30
N PRO A 41 8.07 -15.47 3.35
CA PRO A 41 7.33 -15.27 2.10
C PRO A 41 5.86 -14.90 2.24
N GLU A 42 5.20 -15.44 3.27
CA GLU A 42 3.77 -15.31 3.48
C GLU A 42 3.51 -14.88 4.92
N LEU A 43 3.53 -13.57 5.17
CA LEU A 43 3.18 -12.99 6.46
C LEU A 43 1.88 -12.20 6.38
N SER A 44 1.02 -12.43 7.37
CA SER A 44 -0.16 -11.62 7.60
C SER A 44 0.21 -10.25 8.18
N VAL A 45 -0.71 -9.29 8.06
CA VAL A 45 -0.55 -7.95 8.65
C VAL A 45 -0.37 -8.01 10.18
N GLN A 46 -0.97 -9.00 10.85
CA GLN A 46 -0.85 -9.17 12.30
C GLN A 46 0.57 -9.60 12.70
N GLU A 47 1.18 -10.51 11.93
CA GLU A 47 2.56 -10.93 12.14
C GLU A 47 3.55 -9.80 11.82
N LEU A 48 3.30 -9.05 10.75
CA LEU A 48 4.10 -7.87 10.41
C LEU A 48 3.99 -6.78 11.48
N LEU A 49 2.82 -6.59 12.09
CA LEU A 49 2.63 -5.67 13.20
C LEU A 49 3.44 -6.09 14.44
N ALA A 50 3.51 -7.39 14.74
CA ALA A 50 4.36 -7.92 15.80
C ALA A 50 5.85 -7.68 15.49
N ILE A 51 6.29 -7.98 14.27
CA ILE A 51 7.67 -7.72 13.82
C ILE A 51 8.01 -6.22 13.92
N LEU A 52 7.11 -5.34 13.49
CA LEU A 52 7.28 -3.88 13.60
C LEU A 52 7.45 -3.46 15.07
N SER A 53 6.62 -3.99 15.97
CA SER A 53 6.63 -3.62 17.39
C SER A 53 7.90 -4.08 18.13
N ASP A 54 8.49 -5.18 17.67
CA ASP A 54 9.72 -5.76 18.21
C ASP A 54 11.00 -5.11 17.66
N ALA A 55 10.88 -4.04 16.86
CA ALA A 55 12.03 -3.31 16.34
C ALA A 55 12.80 -2.60 17.50
N GLU A 56 14.13 -2.60 17.42
CA GLU A 56 15.03 -2.05 18.45
C GLU A 56 14.90 -0.52 18.59
N GLU A 57 14.31 0.15 17.61
CA GLU A 57 13.94 1.56 17.68
C GLU A 57 12.91 1.84 18.79
N TYR A 58 12.14 0.82 19.19
CA TYR A 58 11.13 0.91 20.24
C TYR A 58 11.59 0.40 21.60
N ALA A 59 12.80 -0.15 21.71
CA ALA A 59 13.34 -0.67 22.97
C ALA A 59 13.46 0.39 24.08
N GLU A 60 13.59 1.67 23.68
CA GLU A 60 13.74 2.82 24.59
C GLU A 60 12.40 3.54 24.87
N LEU A 61 11.26 3.02 24.40
CA LEU A 61 9.95 3.60 24.73
C LEU A 61 9.74 3.53 26.25
N PRO A 62 9.40 4.65 26.92
CA PRO A 62 9.32 4.67 28.38
C PRO A 62 8.19 3.76 28.87
N VAL A 63 8.52 2.85 29.79
CA VAL A 63 7.56 2.08 30.57
C VAL A 63 7.64 2.57 32.01
N ARG A 64 6.61 3.30 32.44
CA ARG A 64 6.56 3.96 33.75
C ARG A 64 6.01 3.01 34.81
N HIS A 65 6.21 3.33 36.08
CA HIS A 65 5.61 2.55 37.18
C HIS A 65 4.10 2.44 37.04
N ASN A 66 3.57 1.24 37.28
CA ASN A 66 2.15 0.86 37.17
C ASN A 66 1.58 0.81 35.74
N GLU A 67 2.38 1.07 34.70
CA GLU A 67 1.90 0.94 33.31
C GLU A 67 1.69 -0.52 32.89
N ASP A 68 2.25 -1.50 33.60
CA ASP A 68 2.00 -2.92 33.42
C ASP A 68 0.51 -3.27 33.63
N GLN A 69 -0.10 -2.74 34.70
CA GLN A 69 -1.53 -2.89 34.96
C GLN A 69 -2.38 -2.16 33.91
N LEU A 70 -1.98 -0.95 33.52
CA LEU A 70 -2.68 -0.18 32.48
C LEU A 70 -2.59 -0.87 31.10
N ASN A 71 -1.44 -1.47 30.78
CA ASN A 71 -1.23 -2.25 29.56
C ASN A 71 -2.09 -3.52 29.56
N SER A 72 -2.22 -4.19 30.71
CA SER A 72 -3.13 -5.33 30.88
C SER A 72 -4.59 -4.94 30.62
N GLU A 73 -5.06 -3.85 31.21
CA GLU A 73 -6.43 -3.34 31.00
C GLU A 73 -6.68 -2.88 29.56
N LEU A 74 -5.68 -2.25 28.93
CA LEU A 74 -5.76 -1.84 27.53
C LEU A 74 -5.82 -3.06 26.60
N ALA A 75 -4.99 -4.09 26.85
CA ALA A 75 -4.96 -5.32 26.06
C ALA A 75 -6.31 -6.03 26.02
N GLN A 76 -7.09 -6.02 27.11
CA GLN A 76 -8.43 -6.63 27.16
C GLN A 76 -9.43 -5.99 26.20
N ARG A 77 -9.19 -4.75 25.75
CA ARG A 77 -10.07 -4.00 24.84
C ARG A 77 -9.61 -4.06 23.38
N LEU A 78 -8.45 -4.67 23.12
CA LEU A 78 -7.82 -4.70 21.82
C LEU A 78 -7.95 -6.07 21.16
N PRO A 79 -8.00 -6.14 19.82
CA PRO A 79 -8.33 -7.37 19.12
C PRO A 79 -7.21 -8.42 19.14
N LEU A 80 -5.93 -8.01 19.13
CA LEU A 80 -4.80 -8.94 19.09
C LEU A 80 -4.25 -9.16 20.49
N GLN A 81 -4.20 -10.42 20.89
CA GLN A 81 -3.68 -10.85 22.19
C GLN A 81 -2.16 -10.68 22.23
N VAL A 82 -1.66 -10.27 23.39
CA VAL A 82 -0.23 -10.14 23.69
C VAL A 82 0.14 -11.05 24.86
N ASN A 83 1.43 -11.35 25.01
CA ASN A 83 1.89 -12.17 26.13
C ASN A 83 1.64 -11.44 27.47
N PRO A 84 0.86 -12.02 28.41
CA PRO A 84 0.57 -11.38 29.70
C PRO A 84 1.80 -11.13 30.58
N HIS A 85 2.90 -11.84 30.34
CA HIS A 85 4.14 -11.71 31.11
C HIS A 85 5.07 -10.60 30.58
N SER A 86 4.68 -9.88 29.53
CA SER A 86 5.51 -8.84 28.91
C SER A 86 4.89 -7.45 28.98
N TYR A 87 3.90 -7.21 29.83
CA TYR A 87 3.24 -5.90 29.96
C TYR A 87 4.17 -4.79 30.47
N ASP A 88 5.31 -5.13 31.04
CA ASP A 88 6.40 -4.24 31.44
C ASP A 88 7.40 -3.95 30.30
N SER A 89 7.24 -4.60 29.13
CA SER A 89 8.12 -4.43 27.97
C SER A 89 7.70 -3.26 27.08
N ALA A 90 8.68 -2.46 26.66
CA ALA A 90 8.53 -1.39 25.69
C ALA A 90 7.94 -1.86 24.34
N HIS A 91 8.30 -3.06 23.89
CA HIS A 91 7.76 -3.67 22.66
C HIS A 91 6.29 -4.03 22.78
N THR A 92 5.88 -4.59 23.93
CA THR A 92 4.47 -4.91 24.19
C THR A 92 3.64 -3.63 24.26
N LYS A 93 4.15 -2.60 24.94
CA LYS A 93 3.51 -1.28 24.96
C LYS A 93 3.36 -0.72 23.54
N THR A 94 4.41 -0.77 22.72
CA THR A 94 4.37 -0.34 21.31
C THR A 94 3.28 -1.06 20.52
N HIS A 95 3.20 -2.38 20.68
CA HIS A 95 2.20 -3.21 20.01
C HIS A 95 0.78 -2.79 20.40
N LEU A 96 0.52 -2.59 21.70
CA LEU A 96 -0.78 -2.12 22.22
C LEU A 96 -1.13 -0.71 21.72
N LEU A 97 -0.15 0.20 21.66
CA LEU A 97 -0.37 1.57 21.17
C LEU A 97 -0.73 1.60 19.68
N LEU A 98 -0.09 0.78 18.85
CA LEU A 98 -0.45 0.66 17.42
C LEU A 98 -1.86 0.08 17.25
N GLN A 99 -2.22 -0.95 18.00
CA GLN A 99 -3.57 -1.50 18.00
C GLN A 99 -4.63 -0.48 18.48
N ALA A 100 -4.31 0.27 19.54
CA ALA A 100 -5.18 1.33 20.06
C ALA A 100 -5.37 2.45 19.04
N HIS A 101 -4.31 2.79 18.29
CA HIS A 101 -4.35 3.74 17.18
C HIS A 101 -5.31 3.27 16.07
N PHE A 102 -5.24 2.02 15.63
CA PHE A 102 -6.15 1.48 14.61
C PHE A 102 -7.61 1.37 15.08
N SER A 103 -7.79 1.05 16.37
CA SER A 103 -9.11 0.83 16.97
C SER A 103 -9.78 2.11 17.47
N HIS A 104 -9.06 3.24 17.45
CA HIS A 104 -9.47 4.48 18.11
C HIS A 104 -9.81 4.27 19.60
N ALA A 105 -9.07 3.38 20.27
CA ALA A 105 -9.32 3.07 21.67
C ALA A 105 -9.00 4.27 22.57
N THR A 106 -9.76 4.42 23.66
CA THR A 106 -9.49 5.44 24.68
C THR A 106 -8.19 5.09 25.41
N LEU A 107 -7.21 5.98 25.34
CA LEU A 107 -5.92 5.80 26.02
C LEU A 107 -6.05 6.08 27.52
N PRO A 108 -5.31 5.36 28.40
CA PRO A 108 -5.43 5.52 29.86
C PRO A 108 -5.09 6.91 30.37
N CYS A 109 -4.07 7.55 29.80
CA CYS A 109 -3.61 8.88 30.20
C CYS A 109 -2.95 9.65 29.04
N THR A 110 -2.62 10.92 29.28
CA THR A 110 -1.97 11.80 28.29
C THR A 110 -0.59 11.31 27.86
N ASP A 111 0.13 10.59 28.72
CA ASP A 111 1.45 10.06 28.41
C ASP A 111 1.39 9.04 27.26
N TYR A 112 0.37 8.17 27.26
CA TYR A 112 0.14 7.21 26.17
C TYR A 112 -0.13 7.93 24.84
N THR A 113 -0.73 9.12 24.86
CA THR A 113 -0.91 9.92 23.64
C THR A 113 0.43 10.38 23.07
N THR A 114 1.34 10.83 23.94
CA THR A 114 2.68 11.25 23.55
C THR A 114 3.50 10.06 23.06
N ASP A 115 3.44 8.94 23.79
CA ASP A 115 4.13 7.70 23.43
C ASP A 115 3.63 7.17 22.08
N THR A 116 2.32 7.24 21.80
CA THR A 116 1.73 6.88 20.50
C THR A 116 2.33 7.72 19.36
N LYS A 117 2.49 9.03 19.55
CA LYS A 117 3.11 9.90 18.53
C LYS A 117 4.55 9.48 18.26
N THR A 118 5.34 9.19 19.30
CA THR A 118 6.72 8.70 19.17
C THR A 118 6.79 7.35 18.43
N VAL A 119 5.81 6.46 18.67
CA VAL A 119 5.70 5.18 17.97
C VAL A 119 5.42 5.40 16.47
N LEU A 120 4.40 6.20 16.15
CA LEU A 120 3.98 6.50 14.77
C LEU A 120 5.07 7.24 13.97
N ASP A 121 5.86 8.08 14.65
CA ASP A 121 6.97 8.82 14.07
C ASP A 121 8.04 7.93 13.44
N ASN A 122 8.24 6.74 14.01
CA ASN A 122 9.21 5.74 13.54
C ASN A 122 8.59 4.68 12.63
N ALA A 123 7.28 4.47 12.73
CA ALA A 123 6.61 3.33 12.11
C ALA A 123 6.78 3.29 10.58
N ILE A 124 6.67 4.45 9.92
CA ILE A 124 6.74 4.52 8.45
C ILE A 124 8.12 4.13 7.92
N ARG A 125 9.20 4.66 8.51
CA ARG A 125 10.57 4.32 8.07
C ARG A 125 10.91 2.85 8.33
N ILE A 126 10.40 2.29 9.43
CA ILE A 126 10.59 0.87 9.75
C ILE A 126 9.82 -0.01 8.74
N CYS A 127 8.55 0.32 8.45
CA CYS A 127 7.76 -0.41 7.45
C CYS A 127 8.40 -0.32 6.05
N GLN A 128 8.95 0.84 5.67
CA GLN A 128 9.65 0.98 4.39
C GLN A 128 10.91 0.12 4.31
N ALA A 129 11.66 -0.01 5.41
CA ALA A 129 12.79 -0.94 5.49
C ALA A 129 12.35 -2.41 5.44
N MET A 130 11.24 -2.76 6.11
CA MET A 130 10.64 -4.09 6.00
C MET A 130 10.26 -4.40 4.54
N LEU A 131 9.63 -3.45 3.83
CA LEU A 131 9.28 -3.60 2.42
C LEU A 131 10.52 -3.84 1.56
N ASP A 132 11.62 -3.12 1.78
CA ASP A 132 12.85 -3.31 1.00
C ASP A 132 13.54 -4.65 1.31
N VAL A 133 13.48 -5.14 2.55
CA VAL A 133 13.96 -6.49 2.88
C VAL A 133 13.12 -7.55 2.18
N VAL A 134 11.79 -7.46 2.28
CA VAL A 134 10.86 -8.38 1.60
C VAL A 134 11.03 -8.32 0.08
N ALA A 135 11.28 -7.12 -0.47
CA ALA A 135 11.49 -6.94 -1.89
C ALA A 135 12.83 -7.51 -2.38
N HIS A 136 13.87 -7.43 -1.55
CA HIS A 136 15.14 -8.08 -1.85
C HIS A 136 15.03 -9.61 -1.93
N GLU A 137 14.17 -10.21 -1.11
CA GLU A 137 13.91 -11.66 -1.08
C GLU A 137 12.89 -12.13 -2.14
N GLY A 138 12.23 -11.21 -2.84
CA GLY A 138 11.26 -11.56 -3.89
C GLY A 138 9.90 -12.04 -3.37
N TRP A 139 9.46 -11.64 -2.17
CA TRP A 139 8.24 -12.15 -1.54
C TRP A 139 7.01 -11.25 -1.78
N LEU A 140 6.14 -11.64 -2.71
CA LEU A 140 4.99 -10.81 -3.12
C LEU A 140 3.96 -10.60 -2.01
N VAL A 141 3.51 -11.69 -1.37
CA VAL A 141 2.43 -11.65 -0.37
C VAL A 141 2.79 -10.77 0.83
N SER A 142 4.02 -10.94 1.33
CA SER A 142 4.54 -10.09 2.40
C SER A 142 4.72 -8.64 1.96
N ALA A 143 5.08 -8.36 0.70
CA ALA A 143 5.26 -6.98 0.23
C ALA A 143 3.93 -6.22 0.21
N LEU A 144 2.88 -6.85 -0.33
CA LEU A 144 1.52 -6.32 -0.31
C LEU A 144 1.02 -6.12 1.12
N SER A 145 1.30 -7.07 2.02
CA SER A 145 0.91 -6.98 3.43
C SER A 145 1.63 -5.85 4.18
N VAL A 146 2.89 -5.55 3.85
CA VAL A 146 3.61 -4.38 4.38
C VAL A 146 2.97 -3.08 3.87
N CYS A 147 2.59 -3.00 2.59
CA CYS A 147 1.88 -1.84 2.05
C CYS A 147 0.54 -1.61 2.76
N ASN A 148 -0.24 -2.67 2.99
CA ASN A 148 -1.47 -2.60 3.78
C ASN A 148 -1.22 -2.09 5.20
N LEU A 149 -0.15 -2.55 5.86
CA LEU A 149 0.22 -2.08 7.20
C LEU A 149 0.56 -0.57 7.21
N VAL A 150 1.26 -0.08 6.19
CA VAL A 150 1.55 1.36 6.03
C VAL A 150 0.26 2.17 5.94
N GLN A 151 -0.70 1.73 5.12
CA GLN A 151 -2.00 2.40 4.99
C GLN A 151 -2.78 2.40 6.32
N MET A 152 -2.78 1.28 7.05
CA MET A 152 -3.40 1.18 8.37
C MET A 152 -2.82 2.19 9.37
N ILE A 153 -1.49 2.36 9.36
CA ILE A 153 -0.77 3.34 10.21
C ILE A 153 -1.15 4.76 9.86
N ILE A 154 -1.18 5.12 8.57
CA ILE A 154 -1.50 6.49 8.12
C ILE A 154 -2.97 6.82 8.37
N GLN A 155 -3.90 5.92 8.04
CA GLN A 155 -5.34 6.17 8.19
C GLN A 155 -5.90 5.88 9.57
N ALA A 156 -5.11 5.25 10.46
CA ALA A 156 -5.55 4.85 11.80
C ALA A 156 -6.74 3.87 11.76
N ARG A 157 -6.69 2.88 10.88
CA ARG A 157 -7.79 1.93 10.63
C ARG A 157 -7.28 0.51 10.51
N TRP A 158 -8.15 -0.47 10.76
CA TRP A 158 -7.87 -1.86 10.47
C TRP A 158 -8.14 -2.18 9.00
N LEU A 159 -7.38 -3.12 8.43
CA LEU A 159 -7.56 -3.55 7.04
C LEU A 159 -8.97 -4.04 6.70
N HIS A 160 -9.66 -4.65 7.67
CA HIS A 160 -11.01 -5.19 7.48
C HIS A 160 -12.12 -4.13 7.64
N ASP A 161 -11.78 -2.90 8.02
CA ASP A 161 -12.74 -1.80 8.07
C ASP A 161 -13.08 -1.34 6.64
N SER A 162 -14.35 -0.93 6.42
CA SER A 162 -14.74 -0.33 5.14
C SER A 162 -13.97 0.96 4.91
N SER A 163 -13.44 1.18 3.70
CA SER A 163 -12.75 2.42 3.35
C SER A 163 -13.66 3.66 3.48
N LEU A 164 -15.00 3.49 3.52
CA LEU A 164 -15.95 4.58 3.73
C LEU A 164 -15.80 5.24 5.12
N ILE A 165 -15.32 4.54 6.14
CA ILE A 165 -15.13 5.13 7.49
C ILE A 165 -13.85 5.97 7.61
N THR A 166 -13.14 6.17 6.50
CA THR A 166 -12.09 7.20 6.36
C THR A 166 -12.69 8.58 6.12
N LEU A 167 -13.94 8.65 5.65
CA LEU A 167 -14.64 9.91 5.42
C LEU A 167 -14.91 10.63 6.75
N PRO A 168 -14.70 11.96 6.82
CA PRO A 168 -15.04 12.75 7.99
C PRO A 168 -16.51 12.59 8.38
N HIS A 169 -16.77 12.48 9.68
CA HIS A 169 -18.12 12.35 10.29
C HIS A 169 -18.87 11.06 9.98
N ILE A 170 -18.28 10.11 9.24
CA ILE A 170 -18.91 8.83 8.95
C ILE A 170 -18.40 7.77 9.93
N GLU A 171 -19.32 7.15 10.65
CA GLU A 171 -19.02 6.07 11.58
C GLU A 171 -19.50 4.71 11.05
N LYS A 172 -19.07 3.63 11.72
CA LYS A 172 -19.45 2.25 11.33
C LYS A 172 -20.97 2.06 11.29
N GLN A 173 -21.70 2.77 12.15
CA GLN A 173 -23.16 2.72 12.21
C GLN A 173 -23.83 3.39 11.01
N ASP A 174 -23.15 4.24 10.24
CA ASP A 174 -23.74 4.99 9.12
C ASP A 174 -23.62 4.25 7.78
N LEU A 175 -22.86 3.14 7.74
CA LEU A 175 -22.59 2.38 6.53
C LEU A 175 -23.84 1.82 5.84
N TYR A 176 -24.94 1.64 6.58
CA TYR A 176 -26.21 1.20 5.99
C TYR A 176 -26.80 2.20 4.99
N LEU A 177 -26.47 3.49 5.10
CA LEU A 177 -26.93 4.54 4.19
C LEU A 177 -26.47 4.26 2.76
N PHE A 178 -25.19 3.91 2.61
CA PHE A 178 -24.56 3.61 1.33
C PHE A 178 -25.05 2.31 0.72
N ARG A 179 -25.22 1.26 1.54
CA ARG A 179 -25.75 -0.03 1.07
C ARG A 179 -27.21 0.04 0.62
N LYS A 180 -28.03 0.88 1.26
CA LYS A 180 -29.45 1.05 0.92
C LYS A 180 -29.65 1.94 -0.31
N TRP A 181 -28.65 2.76 -0.66
CA TRP A 181 -28.76 3.66 -1.79
C TRP A 181 -28.91 2.86 -3.09
N ARG A 182 -30.03 3.09 -3.79
CA ARG A 182 -30.22 2.68 -5.17
C ARG A 182 -30.31 3.93 -6.00
N SER A 183 -29.44 4.06 -7.00
CA SER A 183 -29.46 5.22 -7.87
C SER A 183 -30.84 5.34 -8.53
N ARG A 184 -31.54 6.44 -8.25
CA ARG A 184 -32.78 6.80 -8.97
C ARG A 184 -32.49 7.40 -10.35
N VAL A 185 -31.21 7.65 -10.66
CA VAL A 185 -30.77 8.28 -11.90
C VAL A 185 -30.07 7.21 -12.74
N LYS A 186 -30.67 6.83 -13.87
CA LYS A 186 -30.00 6.07 -14.92
C LYS A 186 -28.90 6.94 -15.55
N CYS A 187 -27.73 7.02 -14.91
CA CYS A 187 -26.56 7.69 -15.46
C CYS A 187 -25.91 6.79 -16.53
N GLY A 188 -26.43 6.82 -17.75
CA GLY A 188 -25.75 6.26 -18.93
C GLY A 188 -25.45 4.75 -18.90
N LYS A 189 -24.95 4.23 -20.02
CA LYS A 189 -24.45 2.85 -20.12
C LYS A 189 -23.15 2.76 -19.33
N GLY A 190 -23.22 2.30 -18.08
CA GLY A 190 -22.04 2.13 -17.23
C GLY A 190 -22.23 2.46 -15.75
N ALA A 191 -23.37 3.03 -15.31
CA ALA A 191 -23.57 3.32 -13.89
C ALA A 191 -23.65 2.02 -13.05
N PHE A 192 -22.80 1.95 -12.03
CA PHE A 192 -22.82 0.93 -10.99
C PHE A 192 -24.21 0.82 -10.33
N ASP A 193 -24.81 -0.37 -10.41
CA ASP A 193 -26.14 -0.70 -9.84
C ASP A 193 -26.03 -1.58 -8.57
N GLY A 194 -24.81 -1.75 -8.05
CA GLY A 194 -24.51 -2.55 -6.85
C GLY A 194 -24.59 -1.75 -5.53
N PRO A 195 -24.51 -2.44 -4.38
CA PRO A 195 -24.37 -1.77 -3.08
C PRO A 195 -23.00 -1.08 -2.99
N ILE A 196 -22.98 0.13 -2.41
CA ILE A 196 -21.74 0.88 -2.17
C ILE A 196 -21.10 0.37 -0.88
N GLU A 197 -19.96 -0.32 -0.99
CA GLU A 197 -19.23 -0.91 0.16
C GLU A 197 -17.87 -0.26 0.44
N ALA A 198 -17.23 0.32 -0.58
CA ALA A 198 -15.96 1.00 -0.49
C ALA A 198 -15.98 2.36 -1.22
N LEU A 199 -14.83 3.04 -1.21
CA LEU A 199 -14.67 4.38 -1.78
C LEU A 199 -14.79 4.38 -3.32
N PRO A 200 -14.27 3.39 -4.07
CA PRO A 200 -14.40 3.38 -5.53
C PRO A 200 -15.86 3.40 -5.99
N GLU A 201 -16.72 2.57 -5.40
CA GLU A 201 -18.14 2.52 -5.75
C GLU A 201 -18.84 3.83 -5.38
N LEU A 202 -18.46 4.46 -4.26
CA LEU A 202 -19.00 5.76 -3.87
C LEU A 202 -18.61 6.86 -4.88
N ILE A 203 -17.33 6.89 -5.28
CA ILE A 203 -16.79 7.87 -6.24
C ILE A 203 -17.53 7.72 -7.57
N GLU A 204 -17.68 6.49 -8.05
CA GLU A 204 -18.40 6.19 -9.29
C GLU A 204 -19.88 6.57 -9.20
N ALA A 205 -20.56 6.22 -8.09
CA ALA A 205 -21.97 6.54 -7.89
C ALA A 205 -22.24 8.05 -7.82
N CYS A 206 -21.31 8.83 -7.26
CA CYS A 206 -21.45 10.27 -7.17
C CYS A 206 -21.17 10.97 -8.50
N ASP A 207 -20.32 10.41 -9.38
CA ASP A 207 -19.98 10.99 -10.69
C ASP A 207 -19.60 12.49 -10.60
N GLY A 208 -18.92 12.88 -9.52
CA GLY A 208 -18.53 14.27 -9.24
C GLY A 208 -19.65 15.23 -8.83
N LYS A 209 -20.88 14.74 -8.57
CA LYS A 209 -22.06 15.53 -8.19
C LYS A 209 -22.29 15.50 -6.69
N GLU A 210 -22.25 16.67 -6.05
CA GLU A 210 -22.44 16.83 -4.60
C GLU A 210 -23.87 16.50 -4.17
N GLU A 211 -24.84 16.73 -5.06
CA GLU A 211 -26.26 16.53 -4.80
C GLU A 211 -26.56 15.05 -4.56
N VAL A 212 -25.87 14.16 -5.27
CA VAL A 212 -25.99 12.71 -5.14
C VAL A 212 -25.46 12.26 -3.78
N PHE A 213 -24.25 12.70 -3.41
CA PHE A 213 -23.68 12.40 -2.09
C PHE A 213 -24.56 12.96 -0.97
N THR A 214 -24.99 14.22 -1.08
CA THR A 214 -25.88 14.86 -0.11
C THR A 214 -27.18 14.06 0.07
N ALA A 215 -27.78 13.60 -1.03
CA ALA A 215 -29.01 12.81 -0.96
C ALA A 215 -28.82 11.45 -0.24
N MET A 216 -27.62 10.88 -0.25
CA MET A 216 -27.29 9.64 0.48
C MET A 216 -27.22 9.86 2.00
N VAL A 217 -26.67 10.99 2.44
CA VAL A 217 -26.27 11.19 3.85
C VAL A 217 -27.06 12.26 4.62
N LYS A 218 -27.90 13.05 3.95
CA LYS A 218 -28.66 14.17 4.53
C LYS A 218 -29.53 13.84 5.75
N ASP A 219 -29.93 12.58 5.89
CA ASP A 219 -30.81 12.15 6.99
C ASP A 219 -30.03 11.98 8.30
N VAL A 220 -28.69 11.90 8.23
CA VAL A 220 -27.80 11.69 9.39
C VAL A 220 -26.83 12.86 9.60
N LEU A 221 -26.25 13.39 8.52
CA LEU A 221 -25.23 14.43 8.60
C LEU A 221 -25.82 15.84 8.46
N LEU A 222 -25.27 16.79 9.22
CA LEU A 222 -25.58 18.21 9.07
C LEU A 222 -24.94 18.79 7.79
N PRO A 223 -25.49 19.85 7.18
CA PRO A 223 -24.96 20.43 5.93
C PRO A 223 -23.46 20.72 5.95
N ASN A 224 -22.94 21.27 7.05
CA ASN A 224 -21.50 21.54 7.20
C ASN A 224 -20.65 20.26 7.19
N GLN A 225 -21.14 19.17 7.79
CA GLN A 225 -20.47 17.88 7.81
C GLN A 225 -20.49 17.23 6.42
N ILE A 226 -21.60 17.36 5.69
CA ILE A 226 -21.73 16.89 4.31
C ILE A 226 -20.70 17.58 3.42
N THR A 227 -20.60 18.91 3.50
CA THR A 227 -19.61 19.67 2.71
C THR A 227 -18.17 19.24 3.05
N GLN A 228 -17.86 18.97 4.32
CA GLN A 228 -16.53 18.49 4.73
C GLN A 228 -16.23 17.08 4.21
N ALA A 229 -17.18 16.15 4.33
CA ALA A 229 -17.04 14.79 3.82
C ALA A 229 -16.95 14.76 2.29
N TRP A 230 -17.76 15.56 1.61
CA TRP A 230 -17.70 15.71 0.16
C TRP A 230 -16.39 16.32 -0.33
N LEU A 231 -15.86 17.32 0.40
CA LEU A 231 -14.54 17.88 0.12
C LEU A 231 -13.44 16.81 0.22
N TYR A 232 -13.53 15.89 1.18
CA TYR A 232 -12.64 14.74 1.30
C TYR A 232 -12.74 13.84 0.06
N VAL A 233 -13.95 13.41 -0.33
CA VAL A 233 -14.17 12.58 -1.53
C VAL A 233 -13.59 13.22 -2.79
N ARG A 234 -13.78 14.53 -2.98
CA ARG A 234 -13.23 15.29 -4.12
C ARG A 234 -11.71 15.44 -4.10
N GLN A 235 -11.08 15.27 -2.94
CA GLN A 235 -9.62 15.34 -2.79
C GLN A 235 -8.93 13.99 -2.94
N LEU A 236 -9.66 12.87 -2.91
CA LEU A 236 -9.08 11.55 -3.13
C LEU A 236 -8.34 11.47 -4.47
N PRO A 237 -7.17 10.83 -4.55
CA PRO A 237 -6.42 10.74 -5.80
C PRO A 237 -6.93 9.58 -6.65
N VAL A 238 -7.93 9.84 -7.50
CA VAL A 238 -8.45 8.83 -8.44
C VAL A 238 -7.56 8.80 -9.68
N LEU A 239 -6.91 7.67 -9.89
CA LEU A 239 -5.92 7.47 -10.95
C LEU A 239 -6.44 6.53 -12.03
N GLU A 240 -6.11 6.84 -13.27
CA GLU A 240 -6.24 6.00 -14.45
C GLU A 240 -4.85 5.55 -14.89
N LEU A 241 -4.65 4.24 -15.04
CA LEU A 241 -3.40 3.65 -15.50
C LEU A 241 -3.44 3.36 -17.00
N ASN A 242 -2.36 3.73 -17.68
CA ASN A 242 -2.04 3.26 -19.02
C ASN A 242 -0.70 2.53 -18.97
N LEU A 243 -0.69 1.28 -19.40
CA LEU A 243 0.48 0.41 -19.32
C LEU A 243 1.06 0.21 -20.72
N SER A 244 2.38 0.24 -20.83
CA SER A 244 3.11 -0.07 -22.05
C SER A 244 4.39 -0.82 -21.72
N ILE A 245 4.78 -1.77 -22.56
CA ILE A 245 6.04 -2.51 -22.40
C ILE A 245 6.98 -2.05 -23.49
N ARG A 246 8.23 -1.77 -23.10
CA ARG A 246 9.33 -1.47 -24.01
C ARG A 246 10.33 -2.63 -23.96
N GLY A 247 10.74 -3.08 -25.14
CA GLY A 247 11.77 -4.10 -25.28
C GLY A 247 11.98 -4.50 -26.73
N CYS A 248 12.73 -5.58 -26.94
CA CYS A 248 12.94 -6.15 -28.28
C CYS A 248 11.73 -7.00 -28.68
N TRP A 249 11.30 -6.83 -29.92
CA TRP A 249 10.16 -7.56 -30.50
C TRP A 249 10.55 -8.19 -31.83
N ASP A 250 9.86 -9.25 -32.21
CA ASP A 250 10.02 -9.91 -33.51
C ASP A 250 9.92 -8.90 -34.67
N GLY A 251 11.00 -8.82 -35.47
CA GLY A 251 11.07 -7.99 -36.67
C GLY A 251 11.55 -6.55 -36.49
N SER A 252 11.97 -6.13 -35.29
CA SER A 252 12.56 -4.80 -35.06
C SER A 252 13.93 -4.90 -34.36
N GLU A 253 14.98 -4.36 -34.97
CA GLU A 253 16.33 -4.26 -34.37
C GLU A 253 16.38 -3.26 -33.19
N GLU A 254 15.46 -2.30 -33.16
CA GLU A 254 15.36 -1.30 -32.09
C GLU A 254 14.26 -1.63 -31.08
N PRO A 255 14.50 -1.36 -29.77
CA PRO A 255 13.51 -1.58 -28.73
C PRO A 255 12.33 -0.62 -28.89
N SER A 256 11.17 -1.16 -29.28
CA SER A 256 9.93 -0.40 -29.45
C SER A 256 9.01 -0.53 -28.23
N GLU A 257 8.06 0.39 -28.10
CA GLU A 257 7.08 0.42 -27.03
C GLU A 257 5.72 -0.02 -27.55
N ARG A 258 5.11 -1.01 -26.88
CA ARG A 258 3.77 -1.52 -27.22
C ARG A 258 2.83 -1.32 -26.03
N PRO A 259 1.62 -0.77 -26.23
CA PRO A 259 0.64 -0.67 -25.17
C PRO A 259 0.18 -2.05 -24.74
N VAL A 260 0.01 -2.26 -23.43
CA VAL A 260 -0.61 -3.48 -22.92
C VAL A 260 -2.10 -3.42 -23.25
N PRO A 261 -2.69 -4.48 -23.84
CA PRO A 261 -4.13 -4.52 -24.10
C PRO A 261 -4.91 -4.30 -22.80
N ALA A 262 -5.79 -3.28 -22.76
CA ALA A 262 -6.68 -3.07 -21.63
C ALA A 262 -7.62 -4.29 -21.53
N GLY A 263 -7.54 -5.01 -20.40
CA GLY A 263 -8.06 -6.37 -20.26
C GLY A 263 -9.48 -6.55 -20.79
N ALA A 264 -9.64 -7.45 -21.76
CA ALA A 264 -10.93 -8.05 -22.03
C ALA A 264 -11.21 -9.09 -20.94
N SER A 265 -12.47 -9.18 -20.54
CA SER A 265 -13.01 -9.94 -19.42
C SER A 265 -12.90 -11.48 -19.55
N SER A 266 -12.05 -11.99 -20.44
CA SER A 266 -11.95 -13.40 -20.80
C SER A 266 -10.50 -13.82 -21.06
N ILE A 267 -10.02 -14.78 -20.27
CA ILE A 267 -8.71 -15.46 -20.42
C ILE A 267 -8.59 -16.19 -21.79
N ARG A 268 -9.73 -16.43 -22.46
CA ARG A 268 -9.81 -17.24 -23.69
C ARG A 268 -9.49 -16.48 -24.98
N ASP A 269 -9.41 -15.14 -24.95
CA ASP A 269 -9.12 -14.37 -26.15
C ASP A 269 -7.61 -14.29 -26.40
N GLU A 270 -7.12 -14.98 -27.44
CA GLU A 270 -5.70 -15.00 -27.80
C GLU A 270 -5.16 -13.61 -28.17
N SER A 271 -6.02 -12.67 -28.56
CA SER A 271 -5.65 -11.29 -28.86
C SER A 271 -5.14 -10.49 -27.66
N ASN A 272 -5.39 -10.97 -26.44
CA ASN A 272 -4.98 -10.29 -25.21
C ASN A 272 -3.57 -10.69 -24.75
N TRP A 273 -3.00 -11.74 -25.34
CA TRP A 273 -1.69 -12.26 -24.97
C TRP A 273 -0.60 -11.56 -25.75
N MET A 274 0.35 -10.97 -25.03
CA MET A 274 1.48 -10.28 -25.63
C MET A 274 2.70 -11.21 -25.68
N SER A 275 3.25 -11.42 -26.87
CA SER A 275 4.42 -12.29 -27.04
C SER A 275 5.72 -11.57 -26.63
N LEU A 276 6.47 -12.17 -25.70
CA LEU A 276 7.78 -11.71 -25.24
C LEU A 276 8.80 -12.85 -25.32
N HIS A 277 10.07 -12.54 -25.55
CA HIS A 277 11.13 -13.55 -25.57
C HIS A 277 11.51 -14.00 -24.16
N ALA A 278 11.75 -15.30 -23.99
CA ALA A 278 12.28 -15.88 -22.77
C ALA A 278 13.66 -15.31 -22.40
N ASP A 279 13.92 -15.21 -21.09
CA ASP A 279 15.19 -14.74 -20.53
C ASP A 279 15.68 -13.39 -21.08
N GLN A 280 14.76 -12.45 -21.30
CA GLN A 280 15.08 -11.09 -21.70
C GLN A 280 14.56 -10.06 -20.70
N GLU A 281 15.29 -8.95 -20.61
CA GLU A 281 14.88 -7.79 -19.82
C GLU A 281 13.92 -6.92 -20.62
N TYR A 282 12.78 -6.60 -20.00
CA TYR A 282 11.78 -5.68 -20.53
C TYR A 282 11.54 -4.56 -19.52
N VAL A 283 11.05 -3.42 -20.01
CA VAL A 283 10.70 -2.27 -19.18
C VAL A 283 9.21 -2.01 -19.27
N LEU A 284 8.50 -2.17 -18.15
CA LEU A 284 7.10 -1.78 -18.01
C LEU A 284 7.02 -0.29 -17.69
N ASN A 285 6.44 0.48 -18.59
CA ASN A 285 6.09 1.87 -18.41
C ASN A 285 4.65 1.98 -17.89
N VAL A 286 4.49 2.65 -16.76
CA VAL A 286 3.22 2.86 -16.07
C VAL A 286 2.93 4.36 -16.11
N CYS A 287 1.99 4.76 -16.96
CA CYS A 287 1.52 6.13 -17.04
C CYS A 287 0.27 6.31 -16.18
N MET A 288 0.41 7.06 -15.10
CA MET A 288 -0.66 7.40 -14.16
C MET A 288 -1.22 8.77 -14.51
N LYS A 289 -2.54 8.87 -14.65
CA LYS A 289 -3.26 10.13 -14.88
C LYS A 289 -4.32 10.33 -13.80
N ARG A 290 -4.34 11.51 -13.17
CA ARG A 290 -5.35 11.85 -12.16
C ARG A 290 -6.62 12.37 -12.83
N ILE A 291 -7.73 11.64 -12.75
CA ILE A 291 -8.95 11.97 -13.51
C ILE A 291 -9.77 13.08 -12.88
N ASN A 292 -9.71 13.24 -11.55
CA ASN A 292 -10.48 14.27 -10.84
C ASN A 292 -9.74 15.60 -10.66
N ALA A 293 -8.57 15.77 -11.30
CA ALA A 293 -7.77 16.99 -11.23
C ALA A 293 -8.52 18.26 -11.67
N GLY A 294 -9.43 18.14 -12.65
CA GLY A 294 -10.21 19.27 -13.19
C GLY A 294 -11.38 19.75 -12.32
N GLN A 295 -11.76 18.98 -11.30
CA GLN A 295 -12.87 19.36 -10.40
C GLN A 295 -12.43 20.32 -9.30
N GLN A 296 -11.13 20.61 -9.13
CA GLN A 296 -10.63 21.46 -8.06
C GLN A 296 -10.37 22.90 -8.52
N ARG A 297 -11.07 23.87 -7.90
CA ARG A 297 -10.83 25.32 -8.12
C ARG A 297 -9.62 25.86 -7.35
N ARG A 298 -9.02 25.09 -6.44
CA ARG A 298 -7.92 25.51 -5.55
C ARG A 298 -6.61 24.84 -5.96
N LYS A 299 -5.47 25.46 -5.63
CA LYS A 299 -4.12 24.89 -5.85
C LYS A 299 -4.05 23.51 -5.20
N GLN A 300 -3.87 22.47 -6.01
CA GLN A 300 -3.74 21.07 -5.54
C GLN A 300 -2.58 20.98 -4.55
N ASP A 301 -2.88 20.49 -3.36
CA ASP A 301 -1.92 20.20 -2.32
C ASP A 301 -1.38 18.78 -2.52
N SER A 302 -0.08 18.57 -2.29
CA SER A 302 0.53 17.24 -2.31
C SER A 302 0.19 16.43 -1.06
N ARG A 303 -0.37 17.08 -0.03
CA ARG A 303 -0.63 16.49 1.27
C ARG A 303 -1.80 15.50 1.24
N ALA A 304 -1.52 14.30 1.73
CA ALA A 304 -2.54 13.30 2.00
C ALA A 304 -3.41 13.70 3.20
N GLN A 305 -4.69 13.36 3.15
CA GLN A 305 -5.62 13.59 4.25
C GLN A 305 -5.53 12.45 5.28
N ALA A 306 -4.70 12.68 6.30
CA ALA A 306 -4.47 11.74 7.40
C ALA A 306 -4.61 12.45 8.76
N PRO A 307 -5.84 12.77 9.22
CA PRO A 307 -6.06 13.61 10.39
C PRO A 307 -5.58 13.02 11.72
N ARG A 308 -5.36 11.70 11.77
CA ARG A 308 -4.90 10.97 12.96
C ARG A 308 -3.42 10.62 12.92
N PHE A 309 -2.74 10.90 11.81
CA PHE A 309 -1.30 10.75 11.72
C PHE A 309 -0.63 12.05 12.19
N PRO A 310 0.36 12.00 13.10
CA PRO A 310 0.89 13.19 13.75
C PRO A 310 1.73 14.09 12.82
N LYS A 311 2.31 13.52 11.76
CA LYS A 311 3.18 14.24 10.83
C LYS A 311 2.45 14.57 9.52
N PRO A 312 2.79 15.68 8.87
CA PRO A 312 2.33 15.90 7.50
C PRO A 312 2.88 14.79 6.60
N LYS A 313 2.02 14.26 5.73
CA LYS A 313 2.35 13.20 4.78
C LYS A 313 1.96 13.67 3.39
N ASP A 314 2.89 13.58 2.43
CA ASP A 314 2.56 13.75 1.02
C ASP A 314 2.02 12.45 0.44
N GLU A 315 1.10 12.55 -0.52
CA GLU A 315 0.58 11.39 -1.26
C GLU A 315 1.72 10.69 -2.01
N GLY A 316 1.79 9.37 -1.88
CA GLY A 316 2.70 8.51 -2.61
C GLY A 316 2.05 7.19 -2.99
N TRP A 317 2.76 6.45 -3.83
CA TRP A 317 2.29 5.20 -4.42
C TRP A 317 3.41 4.18 -4.51
N PHE A 318 3.06 2.93 -4.31
CA PHE A 318 3.89 1.77 -4.63
C PHE A 318 3.37 1.16 -5.92
N ILE A 319 4.25 1.01 -6.90
CA ILE A 319 4.04 0.15 -8.06
C ILE A 319 4.73 -1.16 -7.74
N ILE A 320 3.96 -2.23 -7.66
CA ILE A 320 4.43 -3.57 -7.36
C ILE A 320 4.10 -4.46 -8.54
N LEU A 321 5.12 -5.11 -9.11
CA LEU A 321 4.97 -6.09 -10.17
C LEU A 321 5.30 -7.47 -9.60
N GLY A 322 4.42 -8.45 -9.79
CA GLY A 322 4.64 -9.80 -9.32
C GLY A 322 3.89 -10.86 -10.11
N GLU A 323 4.28 -12.11 -9.92
CA GLU A 323 3.60 -13.29 -10.45
C GLU A 323 2.82 -13.97 -9.32
N VAL A 324 1.48 -13.96 -9.42
CA VAL A 324 0.60 -14.42 -8.34
C VAL A 324 0.73 -15.92 -8.10
N ASP A 325 0.82 -16.70 -9.18
CA ASP A 325 0.89 -18.17 -9.10
C ASP A 325 2.15 -18.66 -8.36
N LYS A 326 3.28 -17.98 -8.56
CA LYS A 326 4.55 -18.28 -7.87
C LYS A 326 4.71 -17.52 -6.55
N LYS A 327 3.81 -16.57 -6.25
CA LYS A 327 3.94 -15.62 -5.14
C LYS A 327 5.27 -14.85 -5.16
N GLU A 328 5.79 -14.63 -6.37
CA GLU A 328 7.10 -14.03 -6.61
C GLU A 328 6.94 -12.55 -6.91
N LEU A 329 7.71 -11.72 -6.21
CA LEU A 329 7.80 -10.30 -6.45
C LEU A 329 8.90 -10.04 -7.48
N LEU A 330 8.53 -9.43 -8.61
CA LEU A 330 9.45 -9.14 -9.69
C LEU A 330 10.11 -7.76 -9.49
N ALA A 331 9.32 -6.76 -9.07
CA ALA A 331 9.84 -5.43 -8.84
C ALA A 331 8.93 -4.56 -7.96
N VAL A 332 9.55 -3.59 -7.28
CA VAL A 332 8.85 -2.55 -6.49
C VAL A 332 9.42 -1.19 -6.85
N LYS A 333 8.55 -0.21 -7.12
CA LYS A 333 8.92 1.17 -7.39
C LYS A 333 8.06 2.13 -6.57
N ARG A 334 8.71 3.06 -5.88
CA ARG A 334 8.05 4.17 -5.16
C ARG A 334 7.85 5.34 -6.10
N VAL A 335 6.64 5.90 -6.12
CA VAL A 335 6.25 7.08 -6.90
C VAL A 335 5.68 8.12 -5.93
N GLY A 336 6.10 9.38 -6.09
CA GLY A 336 5.60 10.47 -5.26
C GLY A 336 4.24 11.01 -5.73
N PHE A 337 3.94 12.24 -5.33
CA PHE A 337 2.68 12.92 -5.65
C PHE A 337 2.43 13.03 -7.16
N ILE A 338 1.22 12.65 -7.58
CA ILE A 338 0.77 12.68 -8.98
C ILE A 338 -0.19 13.85 -9.17
N ARG A 339 0.31 14.92 -9.79
CA ARG A 339 -0.48 16.15 -10.00
C ARG A 339 -1.51 16.02 -11.12
N ASN A 340 -1.07 15.67 -12.33
CA ASN A 340 -1.94 15.53 -13.50
C ASN A 340 -1.62 14.24 -14.26
N ARG A 341 -0.36 14.10 -14.66
CA ARG A 341 0.19 12.89 -15.27
C ARG A 341 1.58 12.63 -14.71
N SER A 342 1.89 11.38 -14.43
CA SER A 342 3.22 10.90 -14.06
C SER A 342 3.50 9.60 -14.80
N SER A 343 4.76 9.33 -15.11
CA SER A 343 5.20 8.08 -15.71
C SER A 343 6.30 7.48 -14.86
N ALA A 344 6.19 6.20 -14.55
CA ALA A 344 7.23 5.45 -13.87
C ALA A 344 7.54 4.18 -14.67
N SER A 345 8.81 3.82 -14.71
CA SER A 345 9.29 2.64 -15.44
C SER A 345 9.83 1.61 -14.45
N VAL A 346 9.52 0.35 -14.69
CA VAL A 346 9.93 -0.79 -13.88
C VAL A 346 10.54 -1.84 -14.80
N ALA A 347 11.80 -2.20 -14.56
CA ALA A 347 12.47 -3.28 -15.30
C ALA A 347 12.10 -4.64 -14.70
N PHE A 348 11.94 -5.65 -15.55
CA PHE A 348 11.67 -7.02 -15.13
C PHE A 348 12.23 -8.01 -16.15
N TYR A 349 12.46 -9.24 -15.71
CA TYR A 349 12.90 -10.34 -16.56
C TYR A 349 11.72 -11.28 -16.85
N THR A 350 11.65 -11.77 -18.08
CA THR A 350 10.76 -12.88 -18.43
C THR A 350 11.32 -14.21 -17.94
N PRO A 351 10.47 -15.21 -17.66
CA PRO A 351 10.94 -16.54 -17.26
C PRO A 351 11.78 -17.21 -18.37
N GLU A 352 12.67 -18.11 -17.97
CA GLU A 352 13.42 -18.96 -18.92
C GLU A 352 12.51 -19.95 -19.66
N LYS A 353 11.46 -20.43 -18.98
CA LYS A 353 10.52 -21.39 -19.55
C LYS A 353 9.53 -20.67 -20.44
N THR A 354 9.40 -21.19 -21.67
CA THR A 354 8.37 -20.73 -22.60
C THR A 354 6.99 -21.17 -22.12
N GLY A 355 5.98 -20.37 -22.46
CA GLY A 355 4.60 -20.61 -22.08
C GLY A 355 3.86 -19.35 -21.67
N LYS A 356 2.60 -19.55 -21.33
CA LYS A 356 1.71 -18.49 -20.88
C LYS A 356 2.00 -18.18 -19.41
N CYS A 357 2.26 -16.92 -19.09
CA CYS A 357 2.35 -16.42 -17.72
C CYS A 357 1.51 -15.15 -17.55
N ILE A 358 1.07 -14.90 -16.32
CA ILE A 358 0.30 -13.70 -15.96
C ILE A 358 1.10 -12.94 -14.92
N TYR A 359 1.50 -11.73 -15.29
CA TYR A 359 2.09 -10.78 -14.34
C TYR A 359 1.02 -9.81 -13.88
N THR A 360 0.98 -9.53 -12.59
CA THR A 360 0.01 -8.62 -12.01
C THR A 360 0.73 -7.38 -11.51
N ILE A 361 0.26 -6.21 -11.94
CA ILE A 361 0.68 -4.93 -11.41
C ILE A 361 -0.31 -4.48 -10.34
N TYR A 362 0.22 -4.12 -9.18
CA TYR A 362 -0.51 -3.50 -8.08
C TYR A 362 -0.05 -2.06 -7.96
N LEU A 363 -1.00 -1.13 -8.05
CA LEU A 363 -0.79 0.26 -7.70
C LEU A 363 -1.41 0.47 -6.31
N MET A 364 -0.57 0.58 -5.29
CA MET A 364 -1.01 0.75 -3.91
C MET A 364 -0.72 2.15 -3.40
N SER A 365 -1.69 2.79 -2.76
CA SER A 365 -1.43 4.07 -2.09
C SER A 365 -0.58 3.84 -0.84
N ASP A 366 0.34 4.76 -0.54
CA ASP A 366 1.05 4.76 0.74
C ASP A 366 0.31 5.50 1.85
N SER A 367 -0.87 6.05 1.54
CA SER A 367 -1.59 6.98 2.41
C SER A 367 -3.08 6.69 2.54
N TYR A 368 -3.76 6.20 1.50
CA TYR A 368 -5.20 5.95 1.52
C TYR A 368 -5.52 4.46 1.45
N MET A 369 -6.66 4.07 2.03
CA MET A 369 -7.18 2.70 1.95
C MET A 369 -8.32 2.62 0.92
N GLY A 370 -8.38 1.51 0.18
CA GLY A 370 -9.45 1.26 -0.79
C GLY A 370 -9.31 1.99 -2.13
N LEU A 371 -8.15 2.61 -2.40
CA LEU A 371 -7.82 3.19 -3.71
C LEU A 371 -6.80 2.35 -4.50
N ASP A 372 -6.46 1.17 -3.98
CA ASP A 372 -5.49 0.28 -4.60
C ASP A 372 -6.10 -0.35 -5.86
N GLN A 373 -5.27 -0.49 -6.89
CA GLN A 373 -5.70 -1.03 -8.18
C GLN A 373 -4.83 -2.21 -8.56
N GLN A 374 -5.45 -3.19 -9.22
CA GLN A 374 -4.79 -4.40 -9.71
C GLN A 374 -5.09 -4.55 -11.20
N TYR A 375 -4.05 -4.83 -11.99
CA TYR A 375 -4.20 -5.13 -13.42
C TYR A 375 -3.37 -6.35 -13.80
N ASP A 376 -3.98 -7.27 -14.55
CA ASP A 376 -3.30 -8.47 -15.04
C ASP A 376 -2.77 -8.24 -16.46
N ILE A 377 -1.50 -8.58 -16.65
CA ILE A 377 -0.76 -8.50 -17.91
C ILE A 377 -0.56 -9.95 -18.40
N HIS A 378 -1.25 -10.28 -19.49
CA HIS A 378 -1.22 -11.62 -20.07
C HIS A 378 -0.04 -11.72 -21.05
N LEU A 379 0.96 -12.55 -20.71
CA LEU A 379 2.21 -12.67 -21.44
C LEU A 379 2.35 -14.09 -22.02
N ASN A 380 2.75 -14.17 -23.28
CA ASN A 380 3.09 -15.42 -23.95
C ASN A 380 4.61 -15.45 -24.17
N VAL A 381 5.32 -16.19 -23.33
CA VAL A 381 6.77 -16.28 -23.38
C VAL A 381 7.17 -17.24 -24.51
N ILE A 382 7.76 -16.69 -25.57
CA ILE A 382 8.25 -17.42 -26.74
C ILE A 382 9.76 -17.68 -26.62
N PRO A 383 10.32 -18.65 -27.36
CA PRO A 383 11.76 -18.89 -27.36
C PRO A 383 12.56 -17.60 -27.65
N ALA A 384 13.75 -17.51 -27.06
CA ALA A 384 14.65 -16.39 -27.30
C ALA A 384 14.89 -16.23 -28.80
N CYS A 385 14.90 -14.98 -29.27
CA CYS A 385 15.18 -14.67 -30.66
C CYS A 385 16.59 -15.18 -30.99
N THR A 386 16.70 -16.23 -31.80
CA THR A 386 17.97 -16.76 -32.32
C THR A 386 18.51 -15.80 -33.38
N ALA A 387 18.88 -14.59 -32.97
CA ALA A 387 19.57 -13.60 -33.78
C ALA A 387 20.90 -13.24 -33.09
N ARG A 388 21.67 -14.27 -32.73
CA ARG A 388 23.10 -14.17 -32.40
C ARG A 388 23.81 -15.39 -32.96
N GLN A 389 24.16 -15.34 -34.24
CA GLN A 389 25.31 -16.03 -34.80
C GLN A 389 26.19 -15.00 -35.47
#